data_AF-A0A9D5L7F8-F1
#
_entry.id   AF-A0A9D5L7F8-F1
#
_cell.length_a   1.000
_cell.length_b   1.000
_cell.length_c   1.000
_cell.angle_alpha   90.00
_cell.angle_beta   90.00
_cell.angle_gamma   90.00
#
_symmetry.space_group_name_H-M   'P 1'
#
loop_
_entity.id
_entity.type
_entity.pdbx_description
1 polymer ?
#
loop_
_entity_poly.entity_id
_entity_poly.type
_entity_poly.pdbx_seq_one_letter_code
_entity_poly.pdbx_strand_id
1 'polypeptide(L)'
;MKKFILGMVVLIAIFSFSANAQSVSADFSSLDKLVEKLAKACAKAPKPSGDPEVDAFLDGNLKAALGAVASAEQLHTLYSRQIGETVDGVQDVTVTKPTLEDWMNLASTVATQTAGMAELGISGQKAAEAVKKADKMKAMKLAKPVKWSTDLMPVTGEALAEEAKAIDQIIKLLKSENNL
;
A
#
# COMPACT_ATOMS: atom_id res chain seq x y z
N MET A 1 18.72 -10.64 24.02
CA MET A 1 18.01 -9.34 24.00
C MET A 1 17.35 -9.16 22.64
N LYS A 2 16.04 -9.36 22.57
CA LYS A 2 15.11 -8.86 21.53
C LYS A 2 13.72 -9.11 22.13
N LYS A 3 13.21 -8.10 22.83
CA LYS A 3 11.99 -8.20 23.63
C LYS A 3 10.78 -8.12 22.71
N PHE A 4 9.91 -9.12 22.84
CA PHE A 4 8.50 -9.08 22.53
C PHE A 4 7.81 -7.94 23.28
N ILE A 5 7.03 -7.11 22.58
CA ILE A 5 5.83 -6.35 23.03
C ILE A 5 5.09 -6.07 21.70
N LEU A 6 3.94 -6.63 21.28
CA LEU A 6 2.66 -7.02 21.87
C LEU A 6 2.00 -5.92 22.73
N GLY A 7 1.15 -5.12 22.06
CA GLY A 7 -0.07 -4.57 22.63
C GLY A 7 0.08 -3.29 23.43
N MET A 8 -0.35 -2.17 22.84
CA MET A 8 -0.89 -1.07 23.64
C MET A 8 -2.03 -0.41 22.88
N VAL A 9 -3.24 -0.90 23.16
CA VAL A 9 -4.47 -0.13 23.02
C VAL A 9 -4.33 1.03 24.00
N VAL A 10 -4.13 2.24 23.48
CA VAL A 10 -4.16 3.46 24.28
C VAL A 10 -5.46 4.19 23.95
N LEU A 11 -6.48 3.84 24.73
CA LEU A 11 -7.71 4.62 24.85
C LEU A 11 -7.37 5.85 25.71
N ILE A 12 -7.08 7.00 25.09
CA ILE A 12 -7.01 8.29 25.82
C ILE A 12 -8.19 9.15 25.39
N ALA A 13 -9.19 9.19 26.26
CA ALA A 13 -10.12 10.30 26.35
C ALA A 13 -9.52 11.33 27.31
N ILE A 14 -9.22 12.56 26.84
CA ILE A 14 -9.34 13.81 27.62
C ILE A 14 -9.61 14.97 26.63
N PHE A 15 -10.71 15.66 26.88
CA PHE A 15 -11.13 16.93 26.31
C PHE A 15 -10.15 18.07 26.67
N SER A 16 -9.73 18.86 25.65
CA SER A 16 -9.89 20.33 25.54
C SER A 16 -8.78 20.99 24.70
N PHE A 17 -9.20 21.75 23.68
CA PHE A 17 -8.42 22.70 22.86
C PHE A 17 -7.50 22.16 21.75
N SER A 18 -8.09 21.42 20.82
CA SER A 18 -8.02 21.76 19.39
C SER A 18 -9.11 20.97 18.67
N ALA A 19 -10.17 21.64 18.22
CA ALA A 19 -11.36 21.03 17.62
C ALA A 19 -11.09 20.15 16.38
N ASN A 20 -9.86 20.14 15.84
CA ASN A 20 -9.45 19.37 14.66
C ASN A 20 -8.57 18.13 14.95
N ALA A 21 -8.13 17.87 16.19
CA ALA A 21 -7.26 16.71 16.47
C ALA A 21 -8.04 15.39 16.67
N GLN A 22 -9.35 15.48 16.94
CA GLN A 22 -10.19 14.34 17.33
C GLN A 22 -11.07 13.79 16.20
N SER A 23 -11.14 14.44 15.03
CA SER A 23 -12.07 14.08 13.95
C SER A 23 -11.51 13.06 12.95
N VAL A 24 -10.19 12.92 12.85
CA VAL A 24 -9.52 12.01 11.91
C VAL A 24 -8.94 10.81 12.66
N SER A 25 -9.77 9.95 13.23
CA SER A 25 -9.31 8.64 13.73
C SER A 25 -9.39 7.62 12.59
N ALA A 26 -8.24 7.19 12.06
CA ALA A 26 -8.16 6.12 11.07
C ALA A 26 -7.57 4.84 11.69
N ASP A 27 -8.22 3.70 11.48
CA ASP A 27 -7.67 2.38 11.79
C ASP A 27 -6.95 1.83 10.56
N PHE A 28 -5.62 1.81 10.61
CA PHE A 28 -4.77 1.27 9.55
C PHE A 28 -4.39 -0.20 9.76
N SER A 29 -4.91 -0.88 10.79
CA SER A 29 -4.45 -2.24 11.14
C SER A 29 -4.66 -3.29 10.03
N SER A 30 -5.68 -3.12 9.19
CA SER A 30 -5.91 -3.94 7.98
C SER A 30 -4.82 -3.67 6.95
N LEU A 31 -4.61 -2.39 6.63
CA LEU A 31 -3.60 -1.92 5.68
C LEU A 31 -2.19 -2.34 6.11
N ASP A 32 -1.83 -2.14 7.37
CA ASP A 32 -0.50 -2.47 7.90
C ASP A 32 -0.17 -3.96 7.74
N LYS A 33 -1.15 -4.84 7.96
CA LYS A 33 -0.99 -6.28 7.73
C LYS A 33 -0.78 -6.60 6.26
N LEU A 34 -1.45 -5.89 5.36
CA LEU A 34 -1.29 -6.06 3.91
C LEU A 34 0.09 -5.57 3.47
N VAL A 35 0.50 -4.37 3.88
CA VAL A 35 1.82 -3.79 3.62
C VAL A 35 2.94 -4.67 4.15
N GLU A 36 2.80 -5.23 5.36
CA GLU A 36 3.78 -6.18 5.91
C GLU A 36 3.87 -7.46 5.07
N LYS A 37 2.73 -8.00 4.61
CA LYS A 37 2.70 -9.16 3.70
C LYS A 37 3.39 -8.83 2.37
N LEU A 38 3.12 -7.66 1.79
CA LEU A 38 3.74 -7.19 0.55
C LEU A 38 5.25 -7.06 0.71
N ALA A 39 5.72 -6.36 1.73
CA ALA A 39 7.14 -6.20 2.00
C ALA A 39 7.86 -7.55 2.17
N LYS A 40 7.27 -8.48 2.92
CA LYS A 40 7.80 -9.85 3.08
C LYS A 40 7.82 -10.63 1.78
N ALA A 41 6.82 -10.46 0.92
CA ALA A 41 6.74 -11.13 -0.37
C ALA A 41 7.77 -10.55 -1.36
N CYS A 42 7.92 -9.23 -1.43
CA CYS A 42 8.91 -8.52 -2.25
C CYS A 42 10.35 -8.91 -1.86
N ALA A 43 10.66 -9.03 -0.57
CA ALA A 43 11.96 -9.50 -0.10
C ALA A 43 12.29 -10.95 -0.55
N LYS A 44 11.28 -11.71 -0.95
CA LYS A 44 11.38 -13.10 -1.43
C LYS A 44 11.06 -13.23 -2.92
N ALA A 45 11.07 -12.13 -3.66
CA ALA A 45 10.78 -12.13 -5.08
C ALA A 45 11.67 -13.16 -5.82
N PRO A 46 11.10 -14.02 -6.68
CA PRO A 46 11.87 -14.91 -7.52
C PRO A 46 12.83 -14.13 -8.42
N LYS A 47 13.94 -14.79 -8.80
CA LYS A 47 14.80 -14.25 -9.85
C LYS A 47 14.08 -14.32 -11.21
N PRO A 48 14.40 -13.42 -12.16
CA PRO A 48 13.94 -13.53 -13.53
C PRO A 48 14.23 -14.92 -14.11
N SER A 49 13.27 -15.41 -14.88
CA SER A 49 13.28 -16.72 -15.51
C SER A 49 13.99 -16.75 -16.86
N GLY A 50 14.20 -15.58 -17.47
CA GLY A 50 14.75 -15.41 -18.82
C GLY A 50 13.70 -15.47 -19.92
N ASP A 51 12.42 -15.64 -19.59
CA ASP A 51 11.32 -15.56 -20.54
C ASP A 51 10.67 -14.17 -20.45
N PRO A 52 10.59 -13.41 -21.57
CA PRO A 52 10.25 -11.99 -21.52
C PRO A 52 8.84 -11.71 -20.99
N GLU A 53 7.86 -12.56 -21.30
CA GLU A 53 6.47 -12.35 -20.85
C GLU A 53 6.33 -12.65 -19.35
N VAL A 54 7.02 -13.69 -18.87
CA VAL A 54 7.04 -14.05 -17.44
C VAL A 54 7.81 -13.02 -16.63
N ASP A 55 8.94 -12.54 -17.16
CA ASP A 55 9.79 -11.57 -16.47
C ASP A 55 9.14 -10.18 -16.44
N ALA A 56 8.41 -9.79 -17.49
CA ALA A 56 7.59 -8.57 -17.46
C ALA A 56 6.46 -8.66 -16.44
N PHE A 57 5.78 -9.82 -16.34
CA PHE A 57 4.73 -10.02 -15.34
C PHE A 57 5.28 -9.99 -13.90
N LEU A 58 6.44 -10.61 -13.69
CA LEU A 58 7.16 -10.60 -12.41
C LEU A 58 7.57 -9.18 -12.00
N ASP A 59 8.24 -8.46 -12.88
CA ASP A 59 8.74 -7.11 -12.62
C ASP A 59 7.58 -6.12 -12.39
N GLY A 60 6.52 -6.22 -13.20
CA GLY A 60 5.31 -5.41 -13.03
C GLY A 60 4.66 -5.63 -11.66
N ASN A 61 4.52 -6.88 -11.21
CA ASN A 61 3.95 -7.19 -9.90
C ASN A 61 4.84 -6.72 -8.74
N LEU A 62 6.16 -6.87 -8.87
CA LEU A 62 7.10 -6.37 -7.88
C LEU A 62 7.02 -4.84 -7.76
N LYS A 63 6.97 -4.13 -8.89
CA LYS A 63 6.83 -2.67 -8.91
C LYS A 63 5.51 -2.20 -8.32
N ALA A 64 4.39 -2.86 -8.66
CA ALA A 64 3.09 -2.50 -8.11
C ALA A 64 3.04 -2.72 -6.58
N ALA A 65 3.56 -3.85 -6.10
CA ALA A 65 3.62 -4.13 -4.66
C ALA A 65 4.53 -3.14 -3.91
N LEU A 66 5.71 -2.82 -4.44
CA LEU A 66 6.58 -1.79 -3.85
C LEU A 66 5.95 -0.40 -3.90
N GLY A 67 5.22 -0.10 -4.97
CA GLY A 67 4.44 1.13 -5.11
C GLY A 67 3.37 1.26 -4.02
N ALA A 68 2.59 0.21 -3.77
CA ALA A 68 1.58 0.19 -2.72
C ALA A 68 2.21 0.35 -1.31
N VAL A 69 3.35 -0.29 -1.05
CA VAL A 69 4.10 -0.08 0.20
C VAL A 69 4.49 1.40 0.36
N ALA A 70 5.03 2.02 -0.69
CA ALA A 70 5.47 3.41 -0.65
C ALA A 70 4.30 4.40 -0.49
N SER A 71 3.16 4.17 -1.16
CA SER A 71 1.99 5.02 -1.01
C SER A 71 1.33 4.86 0.38
N ALA A 72 1.36 3.67 0.97
CA ALA A 72 0.95 3.46 2.35
C ALA A 72 1.88 4.19 3.36
N GLU A 73 3.20 4.19 3.15
CA GLU A 73 4.14 4.98 3.97
C GLU A 73 3.85 6.48 3.86
N GLN A 74 3.53 6.96 2.64
CA GLN A 74 3.13 8.35 2.43
C GLN A 74 1.79 8.66 3.11
N LEU A 75 0.81 7.76 3.03
CA LEU A 75 -0.48 7.88 3.72
C LEU A 75 -0.28 8.05 5.24
N HIS A 76 0.51 7.17 5.86
CA HIS A 76 0.85 7.26 7.28
C HIS A 76 1.55 8.58 7.63
N THR A 77 2.47 9.02 6.78
CA THR A 77 3.19 10.29 6.96
C THR A 77 2.23 11.49 6.92
N LEU A 78 1.35 11.55 5.93
CA LEU A 78 0.36 12.64 5.83
C LEU A 78 -0.62 12.58 7.00
N TYR A 79 -1.09 11.40 7.37
CA TYR A 79 -2.01 11.22 8.49
C TYR A 79 -1.40 11.67 9.82
N SER A 80 -0.18 11.25 10.13
CA SER A 80 0.52 11.66 11.36
C SER A 80 0.63 13.18 11.45
N ARG A 81 1.04 13.83 10.35
CA ARG A 81 1.11 15.30 10.27
C ARG A 81 -0.27 15.96 10.42
N GLN A 82 -1.34 15.34 9.92
CA GLN A 82 -2.71 15.85 10.03
C GLN A 82 -3.19 15.91 11.48
N ILE A 83 -2.87 14.88 12.27
CA ILE A 83 -3.24 14.80 13.69
C ILE A 83 -2.24 15.52 14.61
N GLY A 84 -1.13 16.06 14.06
CA GLY A 84 -0.11 16.77 14.84
C GLY A 84 0.83 15.83 15.57
N GLU A 85 1.14 14.68 14.97
CA GLU A 85 2.10 13.70 15.45
C GLU A 85 3.23 13.49 14.42
N THR A 86 4.39 13.09 14.92
CA THR A 86 5.44 12.47 14.11
C THR A 86 5.07 11.02 13.79
N VAL A 87 5.72 10.41 12.80
CA VAL A 87 5.47 8.99 12.43
C VAL A 87 5.72 8.03 13.59
N ASP A 88 6.58 8.40 14.54
CA ASP A 88 6.87 7.63 15.75
C ASP A 88 5.81 7.82 16.86
N GLY A 89 4.73 8.57 16.60
CA GLY A 89 3.64 8.84 17.54
C GLY A 89 3.95 9.91 18.58
N VAL A 90 5.03 10.70 18.40
CA VAL A 90 5.32 11.83 19.29
C VAL A 90 4.49 13.03 18.86
N GLN A 91 3.69 13.58 19.78
CA GLN A 91 2.89 14.77 19.53
C GLN A 91 3.80 15.98 19.28
N ASP A 92 3.64 16.61 18.12
CA ASP A 92 4.40 17.77 17.69
C ASP A 92 3.48 18.77 16.96
N VAL A 93 3.13 19.83 17.68
CA VAL A 93 2.24 20.91 17.20
C VAL A 93 2.92 21.86 16.21
N THR A 94 4.22 21.70 15.97
CA THR A 94 4.97 22.51 15.00
C THR A 94 4.99 21.90 13.60
N VAL A 95 4.51 20.67 13.46
CA VAL A 95 4.43 19.97 12.19
C VAL A 95 3.40 20.64 11.28
N THR A 96 3.83 21.01 10.08
CA THR A 96 2.95 21.57 9.06
C THR A 96 1.92 20.54 8.64
N LYS A 97 0.64 20.87 8.83
CA LYS A 97 -0.49 20.05 8.37
C LYS A 97 -0.46 19.89 6.85
N PRO A 98 -0.78 18.70 6.31
CA PRO A 98 -0.96 18.53 4.89
C PRO A 98 -2.12 19.39 4.38
N THR A 99 -1.98 19.88 3.16
CA THR A 99 -3.02 20.58 2.42
C THR A 99 -3.99 19.60 1.77
N LEU A 100 -5.16 20.07 1.33
CA LEU A 100 -6.05 19.27 0.50
C LEU A 100 -5.37 18.79 -0.79
N GLU A 101 -4.46 19.61 -1.35
CA GLU A 101 -3.68 19.25 -2.53
C GLU A 101 -2.74 18.06 -2.27
N ASP A 102 -2.08 18.01 -1.10
CA ASP A 102 -1.24 16.87 -0.71
C ASP A 102 -2.04 15.56 -0.70
N TRP A 103 -3.26 15.60 -0.16
CA TRP A 103 -4.17 14.45 -0.14
C TRP A 103 -4.68 14.06 -1.53
N MET A 104 -5.00 15.04 -2.37
CA MET A 104 -5.42 14.80 -3.76
C MET A 104 -4.28 14.21 -4.60
N ASN A 105 -3.03 14.62 -4.36
CA ASN A 105 -1.85 14.07 -5.03
C ASN A 105 -1.63 12.60 -4.66
N LEU A 106 -1.78 12.26 -3.38
CA LEU A 106 -1.73 10.87 -2.94
C LEU A 106 -2.89 10.06 -3.53
N ALA A 107 -4.12 10.61 -3.55
CA ALA A 107 -5.27 9.97 -4.20
C ALA A 107 -5.01 9.65 -5.69
N SER A 108 -4.43 10.60 -6.43
CA SER A 108 -4.07 10.41 -7.84
C SER A 108 -3.00 9.33 -8.03
N THR A 109 -2.05 9.24 -7.10
CA THR A 109 -1.01 8.21 -7.09
C THR A 109 -1.62 6.83 -6.92
N VAL A 110 -2.46 6.63 -5.90
CA VAL A 110 -3.15 5.37 -5.64
C VAL A 110 -4.10 5.00 -6.78
N ALA A 111 -4.78 5.97 -7.39
CA ALA A 111 -5.64 5.74 -8.55
C ALA A 111 -4.85 5.24 -9.77
N THR A 112 -3.66 5.82 -10.02
CA THR A 112 -2.77 5.39 -11.12
C THR A 112 -2.23 3.98 -10.86
N GLN A 113 -1.81 3.67 -9.64
CA GLN A 113 -1.39 2.33 -9.25
C GLN A 113 -2.52 1.31 -9.41
N THR A 114 -3.74 1.67 -9.00
CA THR A 114 -4.95 0.84 -9.16
C THR A 114 -5.26 0.57 -10.62
N ALA A 115 -5.16 1.58 -11.50
CA ALA A 115 -5.34 1.41 -12.94
C ALA A 115 -4.31 0.43 -13.54
N GLY A 116 -3.04 0.52 -13.09
CA GLY A 116 -1.97 -0.38 -13.50
C GLY A 116 -2.23 -1.86 -13.18
N MET A 117 -3.07 -2.16 -12.17
CA MET A 117 -3.42 -3.55 -11.84
C MET A 117 -4.17 -4.27 -12.98
N ALA A 118 -4.94 -3.54 -13.80
CA ALA A 118 -5.61 -4.12 -14.95
C ALA A 118 -4.60 -4.56 -16.03
N GLU A 119 -3.55 -3.77 -16.25
CA GLU A 119 -2.46 -4.10 -17.17
C GLU A 119 -1.68 -5.33 -16.70
N LEU A 120 -1.48 -5.47 -15.38
CA LEU A 120 -0.91 -6.69 -14.80
C LEU A 120 -1.78 -7.91 -15.05
N GLY A 121 -3.11 -7.78 -15.06
CA GLY A 121 -4.02 -8.85 -15.45
C GLY A 121 -3.77 -9.35 -16.88
N ILE A 122 -3.54 -8.43 -17.82
CA ILE A 122 -3.21 -8.76 -19.22
C ILE A 122 -1.83 -9.42 -19.29
N SER A 123 -0.83 -8.87 -18.61
CA SER A 123 0.52 -9.45 -18.54
C SER A 123 0.50 -10.86 -17.94
N GLY A 124 -0.34 -11.10 -16.93
CA GLY A 124 -0.53 -12.42 -16.32
C GLY A 124 -1.09 -13.45 -17.29
N GLN A 125 -2.00 -13.06 -18.19
CA GLN A 125 -2.49 -13.95 -19.25
C GLN A 125 -1.37 -14.34 -20.21
N LYS A 126 -0.54 -13.38 -20.64
CA LYS A 126 0.62 -13.65 -21.51
C LYS A 126 1.64 -14.57 -20.84
N ALA A 127 1.95 -14.32 -19.57
CA ALA A 127 2.84 -15.17 -18.79
C ALA A 127 2.29 -16.60 -18.63
N ALA A 128 0.98 -16.75 -18.39
CA ALA A 128 0.33 -18.06 -18.33
C ALA A 128 0.36 -18.80 -19.69
N GLU A 129 0.20 -18.09 -20.80
CA GLU A 129 0.39 -18.66 -22.14
C GLU A 129 1.83 -19.10 -22.40
N ALA A 130 2.82 -18.32 -21.97
CA ALA A 130 4.23 -18.68 -22.08
C ALA A 130 4.53 -20.00 -21.33
N VAL A 131 3.95 -20.19 -20.14
CA VAL A 131 4.04 -21.45 -19.39
C VAL A 131 3.41 -22.61 -20.18
N LYS A 132 2.22 -22.41 -20.77
CA LYS A 132 1.50 -23.46 -21.52
C LYS A 132 2.23 -23.90 -22.80
N LYS A 133 2.91 -22.99 -23.49
CA LYS A 133 3.62 -23.25 -24.75
C LYS A 133 5.03 -23.83 -24.53
N ALA A 134 5.54 -23.79 -23.31
CA ALA A 134 6.86 -24.29 -22.96
C ALA A 134 6.90 -25.82 -22.83
N ASP A 135 8.07 -26.44 -23.09
CA ASP A 135 8.31 -27.84 -22.74
C ASP A 135 8.26 -28.04 -21.22
N LYS A 136 8.13 -29.30 -20.76
CA LYS A 136 7.98 -29.62 -19.34
C LYS A 136 9.07 -29.02 -18.45
N MET A 137 10.32 -29.03 -18.90
CA MET A 137 11.45 -28.52 -18.10
C MET A 137 11.41 -27.00 -18.03
N LYS A 138 11.15 -26.32 -19.14
CA LYS A 138 11.01 -24.85 -19.15
C LYS A 138 9.77 -24.40 -18.37
N ALA A 139 8.62 -25.05 -18.55
CA ALA A 139 7.39 -24.74 -17.82
C ALA A 139 7.57 -24.78 -16.30
N MET A 140 8.34 -25.76 -15.77
CA MET A 140 8.67 -25.81 -14.34
C MET A 140 9.47 -24.59 -13.86
N LYS A 141 10.38 -24.06 -14.67
CA LYS A 141 11.16 -22.85 -14.34
C LYS A 141 10.29 -21.59 -14.37
N LEU A 142 9.34 -21.51 -15.30
CA LEU A 142 8.43 -20.37 -15.45
C LEU A 142 7.32 -20.35 -14.38
N ALA A 143 6.90 -21.52 -13.89
CA ALA A 143 5.77 -21.62 -12.97
C ALA A 143 5.98 -20.87 -11.65
N LYS A 144 7.20 -20.86 -11.11
CA LYS A 144 7.51 -20.19 -9.82
C LYS A 144 7.29 -18.67 -9.86
N PRO A 145 7.90 -17.90 -10.78
CA PRO A 145 7.65 -16.47 -10.88
C PRO A 145 6.21 -16.12 -11.25
N VAL A 146 5.56 -16.91 -12.12
CA VAL A 146 4.14 -16.71 -12.44
C VAL A 146 3.27 -16.89 -11.19
N LYS A 147 3.46 -17.99 -10.45
CA LYS A 147 2.69 -18.25 -9.23
C LYS A 147 2.90 -17.15 -8.19
N TRP A 148 4.15 -16.76 -7.93
CA TRP A 148 4.45 -15.69 -6.98
C TRP A 148 3.74 -14.39 -7.35
N SER A 149 3.76 -14.02 -8.64
CA SER A 149 3.11 -12.80 -9.14
C SER A 149 1.60 -12.89 -9.00
N THR A 150 0.98 -14.02 -9.40
CA THR A 150 -0.46 -14.25 -9.25
C THR A 150 -0.92 -14.23 -7.79
N ASP A 151 -0.14 -14.82 -6.87
CA ASP A 151 -0.45 -14.80 -5.44
C ASP A 151 -0.34 -13.38 -4.85
N LEU A 152 0.54 -12.54 -5.40
CA LEU A 152 0.80 -11.19 -4.90
C LEU A 152 -0.25 -10.17 -5.34
N MET A 153 -0.74 -10.28 -6.59
CA MET A 153 -1.76 -9.39 -7.16
C MET A 153 -2.95 -9.07 -6.23
N PRO A 154 -3.64 -10.07 -5.62
CA PRO A 154 -4.79 -9.77 -4.76
C PRO A 154 -4.38 -8.98 -3.51
N VAL A 155 -3.22 -9.27 -2.92
CA VAL A 155 -2.72 -8.55 -1.74
C VAL A 155 -2.41 -7.10 -2.10
N THR A 156 -1.81 -6.85 -3.27
CA THR A 156 -1.55 -5.49 -3.76
C THR A 156 -2.86 -4.75 -4.03
N GLY A 157 -3.84 -5.40 -4.66
CA GLY A 157 -5.15 -4.80 -4.91
C GLY A 157 -5.92 -4.45 -3.64
N GLU A 158 -5.88 -5.33 -2.63
CA GLU A 158 -6.48 -5.08 -1.31
C GLU A 158 -5.81 -3.90 -0.59
N ALA A 159 -4.48 -3.81 -0.63
CA ALA A 159 -3.76 -2.67 -0.01
C ALA A 159 -4.18 -1.34 -0.65
N LEU A 160 -4.14 -1.25 -1.99
CA LEU A 160 -4.53 -0.04 -2.71
C LEU A 160 -6.00 0.34 -2.47
N ALA A 161 -6.90 -0.64 -2.29
CA ALA A 161 -8.30 -0.38 -1.96
C ALA A 161 -8.47 0.20 -0.55
N GLU A 162 -7.74 -0.30 0.44
CA GLU A 162 -7.75 0.24 1.81
C GLU A 162 -7.13 1.64 1.85
N GLU A 163 -6.04 1.88 1.12
CA GLU A 163 -5.45 3.22 0.95
C GLU A 163 -6.45 4.20 0.34
N ALA A 164 -7.09 3.84 -0.78
CA ALA A 164 -8.06 4.68 -1.46
C ALA A 164 -9.25 5.03 -0.55
N LYS A 165 -9.73 4.06 0.23
CA LYS A 165 -10.81 4.27 1.21
C LYS A 165 -10.40 5.22 2.32
N ALA A 166 -9.20 5.08 2.88
CA ALA A 166 -8.70 5.97 3.92
C ALA A 166 -8.52 7.40 3.40
N ILE A 167 -7.93 7.56 2.21
CA ILE A 167 -7.73 8.87 1.58
C ILE A 167 -9.07 9.56 1.30
N ASP A 168 -10.06 8.83 0.76
CA ASP A 168 -11.40 9.37 0.52
C ASP A 168 -12.09 9.86 1.80
N GLN A 169 -11.99 9.10 2.89
CA GLN A 169 -12.52 9.51 4.20
C GLN A 169 -11.87 10.79 4.72
N ILE A 170 -10.54 10.89 4.63
CA ILE A 170 -9.79 12.07 5.07
C ILE A 170 -10.15 13.30 4.23
N ILE A 171 -10.19 13.16 2.89
CA ILE A 171 -10.58 14.25 1.99
C ILE A 171 -12.00 14.74 2.29
N LYS A 172 -12.95 13.84 2.55
CA LYS A 172 -14.32 14.19 2.91
C LYS A 172 -14.38 14.99 4.22
N LEU A 173 -13.62 14.57 5.23
CA LEU A 173 -13.52 15.28 6.50
C LEU A 173 -12.96 16.70 6.30
N LEU A 174 -11.84 16.83 5.61
CA LEU A 174 -11.19 18.12 5.35
C LEU A 174 -12.11 19.11 4.60
N LYS A 175 -12.88 18.61 3.62
CA LYS A 175 -13.87 19.43 2.90
C LYS A 175 -15.04 19.85 3.77
N SER A 176 -15.46 19.00 4.72
CA SER A 176 -16.58 19.29 5.63
C SER A 176 -16.22 20.29 6.74
N GLU A 177 -14.95 20.36 7.13
CA GLU A 177 -14.45 21.25 8.19
C GLU A 177 -14.25 22.71 7.74
N ASN A 178 -14.58 23.06 6.49
CA ASN A 178 -14.38 24.40 5.92
C ASN A 178 -12.93 24.91 6.03
N ASN A 179 -11.95 23.99 6.04
CA ASN A 179 -10.50 24.26 6.03
C ASN A 179 -10.02 24.68 4.62
N LEU A 180 -10.73 25.63 4.00
CA LEU A 180 -10.36 26.35 2.78
C LEU A 180 -9.94 27.78 3.14
#